data_AF-A0A218WT90-F1
#
_entry.id   AF-A0A218WT90-F1
#
_cell.length_a   1.000
_cell.length_b   1.000
_cell.length_c   1.000
_cell.angle_alpha   90.00
_cell.angle_beta   90.00
_cell.angle_gamma   90.00
#
_symmetry.space_group_name_H-M   'P 1'
#
loop_
_entity.id
_entity.type
_entity.pdbx_description
1 polymer ?
#
loop_
_entity_poly.entity_id
_entity_poly.type
_entity_poly.pdbx_seq_one_letter_code
_entity_poly.pdbx_strand_id
1 'polypeptide(L)' 'MVLNFDGANGNVDPSGVVWRESNSQVCLAFAANEKDDDLTMIGSTQQRNLNILYDIQENKVGWFGTHSCGS' A
#
# COMPACT_ATOMS: atom_id res chain seq x y z
N MET A 1 -7.26 0.91 5.00
CA MET A 1 -7.52 1.64 3.74
C MET A 1 -7.57 0.62 2.62
N VAL A 2 -8.43 0.79 1.63
CA VAL A 2 -8.55 -0.13 0.49
C VAL A 2 -8.11 0.58 -0.79
N LEU A 3 -7.22 -0.04 -1.56
CA LEU A 3 -6.87 0.35 -2.91
C LEU A 3 -7.68 -0.52 -3.88
N ASN A 4 -8.52 0.12 -4.68
CA ASN A 4 -9.36 -0.57 -5.65
C ASN A 4 -8.64 -0.56 -7.02
N PHE A 5 -8.35 -1.74 -7.53
CA PHE A 5 -7.79 -1.96 -8.85
C PHE A 5 -8.79 -2.70 -9.72
N ASP A 6 -8.57 -2.69 -11.03
CA ASP A 6 -9.38 -3.49 -11.94
C ASP A 6 -9.17 -4.99 -11.67
N GLY A 7 -10.20 -5.63 -11.12
CA GLY A 7 -10.17 -7.05 -10.76
C GLY A 7 -9.53 -7.41 -9.41
N ALA A 8 -9.07 -6.44 -8.60
CA ALA A 8 -8.48 -6.73 -7.29
C ALA A 8 -8.67 -5.59 -6.26
N ASN A 9 -8.69 -5.96 -4.97
CA ASN A 9 -8.66 -5.00 -3.87
C ASN A 9 -7.43 -5.25 -2.99
N GLY A 10 -6.60 -4.23 -2.85
CA GLY A 10 -5.45 -4.24 -1.93
C GLY A 10 -5.84 -3.64 -0.58
N ASN A 11 -5.74 -4.40 0.50
CA ASN A 11 -5.91 -3.87 1.86
C ASN A 11 -4.57 -3.37 2.39
N VAL A 12 -4.46 -2.07 2.63
CA VAL A 12 -3.28 -1.48 3.29
C VAL A 12 -3.40 -1.71 4.79
N ASP A 13 -2.37 -2.29 5.39
CA ASP A 13 -2.26 -2.50 6.83
C ASP A 13 -2.44 -1.16 7.58
N PRO A 14 -3.13 -1.11 8.73
CA PRO A 14 -3.32 0.13 9.47
C PRO A 14 -2.00 0.87 9.78
N SER A 15 -0.90 0.15 10.01
CA SER A 15 0.43 0.76 10.22
C SER A 15 1.04 1.40 8.97
N GLY A 16 0.50 1.11 7.78
CA GLY A 16 0.82 1.75 6.51
C GLY A 16 -0.07 2.95 6.16
N VAL A 17 -1.13 3.19 6.93
CA VAL A 17 -2.07 4.32 6.74
C VAL A 17 -1.69 5.52 7.61
N VAL A 18 -1.10 5.26 8.79
CA VAL A 18 -0.74 6.30 9.77
C VAL A 18 0.73 6.24 10.14
N TRP A 19 1.31 7.40 10.39
CA TRP A 19 2.65 7.59 10.94
C TRP A 19 2.54 8.12 12.37
N ARG A 20 3.20 7.48 13.33
CA ARG A 20 3.22 7.98 14.71
C ARG A 20 4.30 9.03 14.87
N GLU A 21 3.90 10.25 15.19
CA GLU A 21 4.82 11.36 15.46
C GLU A 21 5.18 11.44 16.96
N SER A 22 4.20 11.17 17.83
CA SER A 22 4.41 11.10 19.28
C SER A 22 3.39 10.20 19.97
N ASN A 23 3.44 10.08 21.30
CA ASN A 23 2.45 9.31 22.06
C ASN A 23 1.03 9.90 21.98
N SER A 24 0.90 11.19 21.67
CA SER A 24 -0.38 11.91 21.64
C SER A 24 -0.78 12.38 20.23
N GLN A 25 0.04 12.11 19.21
CA GLN A 25 -0.20 12.56 17.84
C GLN A 25 0.14 11.48 16.82
N VAL A 26 -0.78 11.28 15.89
CA VAL A 26 -0.59 10.47 14.67
C VAL A 26 -0.88 11.32 13.45
N CYS A 27 -0.08 11.13 12.42
CA CYS A 27 -0.21 11.78 11.12
C CYS A 27 -0.70 10.76 10.09
N LEU A 28 -1.38 11.24 9.06
CA LEU A 28 -1.67 10.40 7.91
C LEU A 28 -0.37 10.15 7.14
N ALA A 29 -0.13 8.91 6.74
CA ALA A 29 1.04 8.55 5.94
C ALA A 29 0.87 8.87 4.44
N PHE A 30 0.12 9.93 4.12
CA PHE A 30 -0.11 10.41 2.75
C PHE A 30 0.52 11.78 2.59
N ALA A 31 1.27 11.96 1.52
CA ALA A 31 1.79 13.25 1.08
C ALA A 31 1.06 13.65 -0.20
N ALA A 32 0.78 14.95 -0.34
CA ALA A 32 0.27 15.48 -1.60
C ALA A 32 1.37 15.39 -2.67
N ASN A 33 0.95 15.12 -3.91
CA ASN A 33 1.82 15.26 -5.07
C ASN A 33 2.03 16.74 -5.39
N GLU A 34 3.03 17.04 -6.22
CA GLU A 34 3.27 18.42 -6.68
C GLU A 34 2.12 18.92 -7.57
N LYS A 35 1.53 18.01 -8.36
CA LYS A 35 0.38 18.30 -9.21
C LYS A 35 -0.76 17.31 -8.99
N ASP A 36 -1.98 17.79 -9.20
CA ASP A 36 -3.20 17.00 -9.01
C ASP A 36 -3.38 15.91 -10.08
N ASP A 37 -2.71 16.03 -11.23
CA ASP A 37 -2.72 15.05 -12.33
C ASP A 37 -1.59 14.01 -12.24
N ASP A 38 -0.75 14.09 -11.20
CA ASP A 38 0.30 13.11 -10.95
C ASP A 38 -0.29 11.76 -10.50
N LEU A 39 0.39 10.68 -10.89
CA LEU A 39 0.02 9.33 -10.49
C LEU A 39 0.04 9.18 -8.96
N THR A 40 -0.91 8.41 -8.43
CA THR A 40 -0.88 8.01 -7.02
C THR A 40 0.30 7.08 -6.78
N MET A 41 1.17 7.44 -5.83
CA MET A 41 2.33 6.64 -5.46
C MET A 41 2.04 5.76 -4.23
N ILE A 42 2.38 4.48 -4.34
CA ILE A 42 2.27 3.51 -3.24
C ILE A 42 3.67 3.33 -2.67
N GLY A 43 3.97 4.11 -1.63
CA GLY A 43 5.29 4.16 -1.00
C GLY A 43 5.61 2.94 -0.13
N SER A 44 6.86 2.87 0.34
CA SER A 44 7.35 1.78 1.19
C SER A 44 6.51 1.61 2.46
N THR A 45 5.98 2.69 3.05
CA THR A 45 5.08 2.65 4.22
C THR A 45 3.79 1.92 3.91
N GLN A 46 3.15 2.18 2.76
CA GLN A 46 1.92 1.50 2.35
C GLN A 46 2.17 0.03 1.96
N GLN A 47 3.38 -0.29 1.47
CA GLN A 47 3.78 -1.65 1.13
C GLN A 47 4.17 -2.51 2.35
N ARG A 48 4.30 -1.93 3.55
CA ARG A 48 4.66 -2.69 4.77
C ARG A 48 3.63 -3.78 5.05
N ASN A 49 4.13 -4.95 5.42
CA ASN A 49 3.33 -6.13 5.76
C ASN A 49 2.45 -6.64 4.59
N LEU A 50 2.68 -6.17 3.36
CA LEU A 50 2.04 -6.69 2.15
C LEU A 50 2.99 -7.64 1.43
N ASN A 51 2.42 -8.72 0.90
CA ASN A 51 3.12 -9.61 -0.02
C ASN A 51 2.82 -9.16 -1.44
N ILE A 52 3.84 -8.68 -2.15
CA ILE A 52 3.70 -8.17 -3.52
C ILE A 52 4.45 -9.12 -4.47
N LEU A 53 3.74 -9.66 -5.46
CA LEU A 53 4.36 -10.38 -6.57
C LEU A 53 4.48 -9.45 -7.76
N TYR A 54 5.69 -9.33 -8.28
CA TYR A 54 5.94 -8.70 -9.56
C TYR A 54 6.08 -9.81 -10.60
N ASP A 55 5.01 -10.07 -11.35
CA ASP A 55 5.03 -11.02 -12.46
C ASP A 55 5.49 -10.30 -13.73
N ILE A 56 6.79 -10.41 -14.00
CA ILE A 56 7.44 -9.78 -15.15
C ILE A 56 7.04 -10.47 -16.47
N GLN A 57 6.71 -11.77 -16.45
CA GLN A 57 6.36 -12.49 -17.67
C GLN A 57 4.99 -12.06 -18.18
N GLU A 58 4.03 -11.88 -17.25
CA GLU A 58 2.66 -11.49 -17.56
C GLU A 58 2.41 -9.98 -17.49
N ASN A 59 3.43 -9.17 -17.14
CA ASN A 59 3.34 -7.73 -16.90
C ASN A 59 2.24 -7.37 -15.88
N LYS A 60 2.16 -8.12 -14.78
CA LYS A 60 1.15 -7.96 -13.73
C LYS A 60 1.78 -7.77 -12.37
N VAL A 61 1.08 -7.03 -11.51
CA VAL A 61 1.41 -6.92 -10.10
C VAL A 61 0.31 -7.59 -9.29
N GLY A 62 0.67 -8.64 -8.56
CA GLY A 62 -0.22 -9.35 -7.67
C GLY A 62 -0.16 -8.79 -6.26
N TRP A 63 -1.33 -8.57 -5.66
CA TRP A 63 -1.50 -8.09 -4.30
C TRP A 63 -1.99 -9.24 -3.43
N PHE A 64 -1.11 -9.84 -2.64
CA PHE A 64 -1.45 -10.94 -1.75
C PHE A 64 -1.65 -10.34 -0.36
N GLY A 65 -2.84 -10.55 0.20
CA GLY A 65 -3.21 -10.02 1.52
C GLY A 65 -2.23 -10.41 2.63
N THR A 66 -2.45 -9.82 3.80
CA THR A 66 -1.66 -10.06 5.01
C THR A 66 -1.77 -11.54 5.43
N HIS A 67 -0.64 -12.28 5.37
CA HIS A 67 -0.50 -13.73 5.66
C HIS A 67 -1.26 -14.66 4.67
N SER A 68 -0.65 -15.57 3.92
CA SER A 68 0.32 -16.63 4.27
C SER A 68 1.00 -17.14 2.99
N CYS A 69 2.32 -17.35 3.02
CA CYS A 69 2.99 -18.35 2.20
C CYS A 69 3.58 -19.39 3.15
N GLY A 70 2.92 -20.54 3.24
CA GLY A 70 3.29 -21.63 4.16
C GLY A 70 2.14 -22.62 4.28
N SER A 71 2.13 -23.59 3.37
CA SER A 71 1.45 -24.88 3.52
C SER A 71 2.50 -25.96 3.64
#